data_AF-A0A7W1E8T6-F1
#
_entry.id   AF-A0A7W1E8T6-F1
#
_cell.length_a   1.000
_cell.length_b   1.000
_cell.length_c   1.000
_cell.angle_alpha   90.00
_cell.angle_beta   90.00
_cell.angle_gamma   90.00
#
_symmetry.space_group_name_H-M   'P 1'
#
loop_
_entity.id
_entity.type
_entity.pdbx_description
1 polymer ?
#
loop_
_entity_poly.entity_id
_entity_poly.type
_entity_poly.pdbx_seq_one_letter_code
_entity_poly.pdbx_strand_id
1 'polypeptide(L)'
;MQNRREFLTTAGGAAIGAALTGCIPASALPGENQGASPALRGLRPVVIASANGIRGVAVARKMITENSDPLDAIIAGVNIQELDPDDQSVGLGGLPNADGIVQLDA
;
A
#
# COMPACT_ATOMS: atom_id res chain seq x y z
N MET A 1 6.10 22.13 36.09
CA MET A 1 5.75 20.98 35.24
C MET A 1 4.50 21.37 34.47
N GLN A 2 4.59 21.64 33.17
CA GLN A 2 3.44 22.08 32.37
C GLN A 2 2.53 20.88 32.07
N ASN A 3 1.21 21.05 32.27
CA ASN A 3 0.25 19.97 32.10
C ASN A 3 -0.24 19.91 30.65
N ARG A 4 -0.57 18.72 30.14
CA ARG A 4 -0.88 18.46 28.71
C ARG A 4 -1.99 19.37 28.14
N ARG A 5 -2.90 19.85 28.99
CA ARG A 5 -3.98 20.79 28.62
C ARG A 5 -3.47 22.19 28.29
N GLU A 6 -2.43 22.68 28.95
CA GLU A 6 -1.84 24.00 28.66
C GLU A 6 -1.08 23.99 27.33
N PHE A 7 -0.44 22.87 27.00
CA PHE A 7 0.28 22.71 25.72
C PHE A 7 -0.67 22.74 24.52
N LEU A 8 -1.79 22.00 24.58
CA LEU A 8 -2.78 21.98 23.50
C LEU A 8 -3.49 23.33 23.33
N THR A 9 -3.74 24.04 24.44
CA THR A 9 -4.33 25.39 24.41
C THR A 9 -3.39 26.42 23.78
N THR A 10 -2.07 26.27 23.99
CA THR A 10 -1.05 27.19 23.46
C THR A 10 -0.71 26.90 22.00
N ALA A 11 -0.71 25.63 21.57
CA ALA A 11 -0.42 25.26 20.18
C ALA A 11 -1.60 25.50 19.22
N GLY A 12 -2.84 25.46 19.69
CA GLY A 12 -4.03 25.70 18.85
C GLY A 12 -4.26 27.18 18.49
N GLY A 13 -3.65 28.13 19.21
CA GLY A 13 -3.90 29.57 19.04
C GLY A 13 -3.04 30.31 18.02
N ALA A 14 -2.04 29.67 17.42
CA ALA A 14 -0.99 30.34 16.63
C ALA A 14 -1.07 30.12 15.10
N ALA A 15 -2.26 29.84 14.54
CA ALA A 15 -2.44 29.77 13.08
C ALA A 15 -3.75 30.39 12.57
N ILE A 16 -4.36 31.32 13.32
CA ILE A 16 -5.43 32.20 12.80
C ILE A 16 -4.86 33.62 12.75
N GLY A 17 -3.96 33.88 11.78
CA GLY A 17 -3.22 35.13 11.74
C GLY A 17 -2.42 35.36 10.47
N ALA A 18 -2.94 34.96 9.31
CA ALA A 18 -2.45 35.39 8.00
C ALA A 18 -3.55 35.25 6.93
N ALA A 19 -4.75 35.73 7.24
CA ALA A 19 -5.70 36.12 6.20
C ALA A 19 -5.33 37.55 5.78
N LEU A 20 -5.29 37.81 4.47
CA LEU A 20 -4.94 39.06 3.78
C LEU A 20 -3.46 39.21 3.37
N THR A 21 -3.03 38.44 2.37
CA THR A 21 -2.40 38.95 1.13
C THR A 21 -1.73 37.79 0.39
N GLY A 22 -2.26 37.45 -0.78
CA GLY A 22 -1.60 36.57 -1.75
C GLY A 22 -2.32 35.24 -1.97
N CYS A 23 -3.11 35.19 -3.04
CA CYS A 23 -3.47 33.94 -3.70
C CYS A 23 -2.17 33.23 -4.10
N ILE A 24 -1.75 32.23 -3.31
CA ILE A 24 -0.79 31.23 -3.78
C ILE A 24 -1.62 30.26 -4.61
N PRO A 25 -1.40 30.15 -5.93
CA PRO A 25 -2.10 29.16 -6.71
C PRO A 25 -1.79 27.79 -6.09
N ALA A 26 -2.84 26.99 -5.89
CA ALA A 26 -2.78 25.56 -5.53
C ALA A 26 -2.17 24.71 -6.66
N SER A 27 -1.14 25.24 -7.33
CA SER A 27 -0.26 24.52 -8.22
C SER A 27 0.40 23.44 -7.40
N ALA A 28 -0.05 22.21 -7.65
CA ALA A 28 0.71 20.99 -7.50
C ALA A 28 1.59 20.97 -6.25
N LEU A 29 1.02 20.55 -5.13
CA LEU A 29 1.80 19.64 -4.29
C LEU A 29 2.14 18.47 -5.23
N PRO A 30 3.40 18.28 -5.66
CA PRO A 30 3.75 17.01 -6.23
C PRO A 30 3.40 16.04 -5.12
N GLY A 31 2.44 15.14 -5.37
CA GLY A 31 2.35 13.95 -4.56
C GLY A 31 3.77 13.43 -4.50
N GLU A 32 4.33 13.36 -3.29
CA GLU A 32 5.59 12.67 -3.07
C GLU A 32 5.33 11.21 -3.45
N ASN A 33 5.43 10.94 -4.75
CA ASN A 33 6.00 9.70 -5.22
C ASN A 33 7.38 9.69 -4.57
N GLN A 34 7.45 9.11 -3.38
CA GLN A 34 8.65 8.60 -2.74
C GLN A 34 9.15 7.46 -3.63
N GLY A 35 9.47 7.80 -4.88
CA GLY A 35 9.95 6.92 -5.91
C GLY A 35 11.38 6.58 -5.55
N ALA A 36 11.52 5.45 -4.88
CA ALA A 36 12.74 4.72 -4.60
C ALA A 36 13.88 5.54 -3.96
N SER A 37 14.23 5.16 -2.73
CA SER A 37 15.51 5.53 -2.12
C SER A 37 16.65 5.46 -3.15
N PRO A 38 17.52 6.47 -3.27
CA PRO A 38 18.60 6.52 -4.26
C PRO A 38 19.50 5.27 -4.30
N ALA A 39 19.51 4.52 -3.20
CA ALA A 39 20.24 3.26 -3.01
C ALA A 39 19.76 2.09 -3.90
N LEU A 40 18.60 2.21 -4.58
CA LEU A 40 18.06 1.15 -5.46
C LEU A 40 18.41 1.34 -6.94
N ARG A 41 19.14 2.39 -7.33
CA ARG A 41 19.54 2.58 -8.74
C ARG A 41 20.45 1.43 -9.20
N GLY A 42 19.91 0.57 -10.06
CA GLY A 42 20.64 -0.55 -10.67
C GLY A 42 20.32 -1.94 -10.08
N LEU A 43 19.55 -2.00 -8.98
CA LEU A 43 19.04 -3.29 -8.50
C LEU A 43 17.82 -3.71 -9.31
N ARG A 44 17.80 -4.97 -9.75
CA ARG A 44 16.67 -5.56 -10.47
C ARG A 44 15.60 -5.93 -9.44
N PRO A 45 14.31 -5.60 -9.68
CA PRO A 45 13.25 -6.00 -8.76
C PRO A 45 13.15 -7.53 -8.69
N VAL A 46 12.96 -8.04 -7.47
CA VAL A 46 12.80 -9.46 -7.16
C VAL A 46 11.44 -9.66 -6.52
N VAL A 47 10.69 -10.64 -7.02
CA VAL A 47 9.37 -11.03 -6.50
C VAL A 47 9.42 -12.52 -6.19
N ILE A 48 9.01 -12.90 -4.98
CA ILE A 48 9.05 -14.27 -4.46
C ILE A 48 7.66 -14.60 -3.93
N ALA A 49 7.18 -15.82 -4.18
CA ALA A 49 5.91 -16.33 -3.68
C ALA A 49 6.01 -17.82 -3.35
N SER A 50 4.95 -18.38 -2.76
CA SER A 50 4.78 -19.83 -2.62
C SER A 50 4.66 -20.52 -3.98
N ALA A 51 4.72 -21.86 -3.98
CA ALA A 51 4.79 -22.68 -5.19
C ALA A 51 3.62 -22.45 -6.17
N ASN A 52 2.40 -22.21 -5.68
CA ASN A 52 1.21 -21.90 -6.49
C ASN A 52 1.21 -20.46 -7.06
N GLY A 53 2.04 -19.56 -6.54
CA GLY A 53 2.01 -18.13 -6.85
C GLY A 53 2.69 -17.72 -8.16
N ILE A 54 3.14 -18.64 -9.01
CA ILE A 54 3.97 -18.30 -10.19
C ILE A 54 3.28 -17.34 -11.17
N ARG A 55 1.95 -17.44 -11.32
CA ARG A 55 1.15 -16.50 -12.13
C ARG A 55 1.13 -15.11 -11.50
N GLY A 56 0.92 -15.03 -10.19
CA GLY A 56 0.96 -13.78 -9.43
C GLY A 56 2.32 -13.10 -9.50
N VAL A 57 3.41 -13.87 -9.36
CA VAL A 57 4.79 -13.38 -9.50
C VAL A 57 5.02 -12.74 -10.87
N ALA A 58 4.52 -13.36 -11.95
CA ALA A 58 4.67 -12.82 -13.30
C ALA A 58 3.99 -11.46 -13.46
N VAL A 59 2.77 -11.30 -12.93
CA VAL A 59 2.01 -10.04 -12.98
C VAL A 59 2.64 -8.96 -12.10
N ALA A 60 2.94 -9.27 -10.84
CA ALA A 60 3.57 -8.33 -9.93
C ALA A 60 4.93 -7.85 -10.46
N ARG A 61 5.76 -8.76 -10.97
CA ARG A 61 7.06 -8.40 -11.55
C ARG A 61 6.93 -7.51 -12.78
N LYS A 62 5.93 -7.76 -13.63
CA LYS A 62 5.65 -6.90 -14.78
C LYS A 62 5.32 -5.48 -14.31
N MET A 63 4.37 -5.34 -13.38
CA MET A 63 3.93 -4.05 -12.86
C MET A 63 5.08 -3.26 -12.20
N ILE A 64 5.90 -3.92 -11.37
CA ILE A 64 7.06 -3.28 -10.73
C ILE A 64 8.08 -2.84 -11.78
N THR A 65 8.31 -3.64 -12.82
CA THR A 65 9.22 -3.27 -13.93
C THR A 65 8.70 -2.08 -14.72
N GLU A 66 7.37 -1.90 -14.77
CA GLU A 66 6.69 -0.76 -15.39
C GLU A 66 6.60 0.47 -14.45
N ASN A 67 7.30 0.45 -13.31
CA ASN A 67 7.28 1.50 -12.27
C ASN A 67 5.90 1.72 -11.61
N SER A 68 5.05 0.69 -11.58
CA SER A 68 3.85 0.72 -10.73
C SER A 68 4.25 0.69 -9.26
N ASP A 69 3.34 1.13 -8.39
CA ASP A 69 3.52 1.01 -6.95
C ASP A 69 3.71 -0.48 -6.56
N PRO A 70 4.74 -0.83 -5.77
CA PRO A 70 4.97 -2.21 -5.36
C PRO A 70 3.81 -2.82 -4.57
N LEU A 71 3.10 -2.05 -3.74
CA LEU A 71 1.95 -2.52 -2.99
C LEU A 71 0.83 -2.94 -3.96
N ASP A 72 0.50 -2.08 -4.92
CA ASP A 72 -0.52 -2.36 -5.93
C ASP A 72 -0.14 -3.57 -6.79
N ALA A 73 1.14 -3.71 -7.14
CA ALA A 73 1.65 -4.83 -7.90
C ALA A 73 1.50 -6.17 -7.14
N ILE A 74 1.80 -6.19 -5.84
CA ILE A 74 1.66 -7.40 -5.02
C ILE A 74 0.18 -7.73 -4.80
N ILE A 75 -0.69 -6.74 -4.56
CA ILE A 75 -2.14 -6.94 -4.46
C ILE A 75 -2.68 -7.58 -5.74
N ALA A 76 -2.32 -7.04 -6.91
CA ALA A 76 -2.71 -7.61 -8.19
C ALA A 76 -2.19 -9.05 -8.39
N GLY A 77 -0.99 -9.35 -7.86
CA GLY A 77 -0.39 -10.67 -7.90
C GLY A 77 -1.14 -11.71 -7.05
N VAL A 78 -1.48 -11.39 -5.79
CA VAL A 78 -2.16 -12.33 -4.88
C VAL A 78 -3.61 -12.58 -5.28
N ASN A 79 -4.31 -11.55 -5.79
CA ASN A 79 -5.68 -11.65 -6.27
C ASN A 79 -5.88 -12.74 -7.33
N ILE A 80 -4.84 -13.05 -8.13
CA ILE A 80 -4.90 -14.11 -9.13
C ILE A 80 -5.15 -15.47 -8.49
N GLN A 81 -4.56 -15.72 -7.33
CA GLN A 81 -4.70 -16.99 -6.63
C GLN A 81 -5.95 -16.99 -5.75
N GLU A 82 -6.29 -15.87 -5.12
CA GLU A 82 -7.50 -15.75 -4.30
C GLU A 82 -8.80 -15.89 -5.11
N LEU A 83 -8.78 -15.52 -6.39
CA LEU A 83 -9.95 -15.62 -7.28
C LEU A 83 -9.99 -16.94 -8.05
N ASP A 84 -9.03 -17.83 -7.84
CA ASP A 84 -8.98 -19.13 -8.51
C ASP A 84 -9.85 -20.15 -7.76
N PRO A 85 -11.01 -20.57 -8.31
CA PRO A 85 -11.88 -21.53 -7.63
C PRO A 85 -11.28 -22.93 -7.56
N ASP A 86 -10.26 -23.23 -8.39
CA ASP A 86 -9.59 -24.53 -8.41
C ASP A 86 -8.44 -24.60 -7.39
N ASP A 87 -8.04 -23.48 -6.77
CA ASP A 87 -7.08 -23.47 -5.67
C ASP A 87 -7.78 -23.63 -4.32
N GLN A 88 -7.57 -24.80 -3.74
CA GLN A 88 -8.17 -25.18 -2.47
C GLN A 88 -7.41 -24.66 -1.23
N SER A 89 -6.30 -23.96 -1.42
CA SER A 89 -5.44 -23.46 -0.36
C SER A 89 -5.56 -21.95 -0.09
N VAL A 90 -6.16 -21.18 -1.01
CA VAL A 90 -6.23 -19.71 -0.93
C VAL A 90 -7.56 -19.20 -1.46
N GLY A 91 -8.17 -18.23 -0.76
CA GLY A 91 -9.31 -17.46 -1.26
C GLY A 91 -10.56 -18.28 -1.58
N LEU A 92 -11.13 -18.04 -2.77
CA LEU A 92 -12.45 -18.50 -3.19
C LEU A 92 -12.61 -20.03 -3.18
N GLY A 93 -11.58 -20.77 -3.59
CA GLY A 93 -11.59 -22.24 -3.60
C GLY A 93 -11.26 -22.87 -2.24
N GLY A 94 -10.91 -22.05 -1.24
CA GLY A 94 -10.42 -22.49 0.07
C GLY A 94 -11.33 -23.51 0.76
N LEU A 95 -10.71 -24.57 1.30
CA LEU A 95 -11.44 -25.59 2.05
C LEU A 95 -12.05 -25.00 3.35
N PRO A 96 -13.27 -25.40 3.72
CA PRO A 96 -13.90 -24.94 4.94
C PRO A 96 -13.25 -25.54 6.20
N ASN A 97 -13.48 -24.88 7.33
CA ASN A 97 -13.17 -25.42 8.65
C ASN A 97 -14.15 -26.54 9.06
N ALA A 98 -14.01 -27.06 10.29
CA ALA A 98 -14.84 -28.17 10.79
C ALA A 98 -16.35 -27.87 10.84
N ASP A 99 -16.73 -26.60 10.89
CA ASP A 99 -18.13 -26.15 10.89
C ASP A 99 -18.67 -25.92 9.46
N GLY A 100 -17.88 -26.22 8.43
CA GLY A 100 -18.26 -25.99 7.04
C GLY A 100 -18.14 -24.55 6.59
N ILE A 101 -17.43 -23.70 7.33
CA ILE A 101 -17.28 -22.27 7.04
C ILE A 101 -15.90 -22.01 6.42
N VAL A 102 -15.86 -21.34 5.27
CA VAL A 102 -14.61 -20.81 4.70
C VAL A 102 -14.21 -19.56 5.47
N GLN A 103 -13.03 -19.57 6.08
CA GLN A 103 -12.44 -18.46 6.82
C GLN A 103 -11.10 -18.13 6.17
N LEU A 104 -10.86 -16.85 5.91
CA LEU A 104 -9.69 -16.38 5.18
C LEU A 104 -8.87 -15.43 6.06
N ASP A 105 -7.55 -15.55 5.96
CA ASP A 105 -6.56 -14.67 6.58
C ASP A 105 -5.66 -14.10 5.48
N ALA A 106 -5.26 -12.82 5.60
CA ALA A 106 -4.43 -12.10 4.63
C ALA A 106 -3.43 -11.15 5.31
#